data_AF-L8BAP2-F1
#
_entry.id   AF-L8BAP2-F1
#
_cell.length_a   1.000
_cell.length_b   1.000
_cell.length_c   1.000
_cell.angle_alpha   90.00
_cell.angle_beta   90.00
_cell.angle_gamma   90.00
#
_symmetry.space_group_name_H-M   'P 1'
#
loop_
_entity.id
_entity.type
_entity.pdbx_description
1 polymer ?
#
loop_
_entity_poly.entity_id
_entity_poly.type
_entity_poly.pdbx_seq_one_letter_code
_entity_poly.pdbx_strand_id
1 'polypeptide(L)'
;MRVPDQDRAPMTERLYLAAGMPRSGSTWLYNALRLALASRHPDLVAGWIGDAGRLPASSTRLLKLHEFDPELARRASFTVWSYRDPRDALASLERKFGKPPTLRQVDDMLRWDEHWTRQADYVMRYEDFVADKRGQLARLLERLGLGEAGLAARIEHELEHASYDSQGPRNAHYHEVTLMHRGHVTDGRVGSWRGQLDRDLERAIVERHRPWLLARGYETDHLEQE
;
A
#
# COMPACT_ATOMS: atom_id res chain seq x y z
N MET A 1 -47.17 -15.92 -10.55
CA MET A 1 -46.75 -16.42 -9.22
C MET A 1 -45.23 -16.41 -9.21
N ARG A 2 -44.58 -15.44 -8.54
CA ARG A 2 -43.11 -15.40 -8.43
C ARG A 2 -42.70 -16.38 -7.35
N VAL A 3 -41.92 -17.39 -7.71
CA VAL A 3 -41.27 -18.29 -6.75
C VAL A 3 -40.29 -17.44 -5.93
N PRO A 4 -40.38 -17.42 -4.60
CA PRO A 4 -39.40 -16.71 -3.79
C PRO A 4 -38.07 -17.47 -3.90
N ASP A 5 -37.03 -16.74 -4.31
CA ASP A 5 -35.63 -17.21 -4.33
C ASP A 5 -35.13 -17.28 -2.88
N GLN A 6 -35.65 -18.26 -2.13
CA GLN A 6 -35.26 -18.61 -0.77
C GLN A 6 -34.43 -19.88 -0.90
N ASP A 7 -33.11 -19.76 -1.08
CA ASP A 7 -32.09 -20.75 -0.67
C ASP A 7 -30.67 -20.48 -1.23
N ARG A 8 -30.29 -19.22 -1.48
CA ARG A 8 -28.86 -18.91 -1.54
C ARG A 8 -28.36 -18.65 -0.13
N ALA A 9 -27.69 -19.65 0.45
CA ALA A 9 -26.85 -19.48 1.63
C ALA A 9 -26.00 -18.20 1.47
N PRO A 10 -25.86 -17.36 2.51
CA PRO A 10 -25.15 -16.11 2.40
C PRO A 10 -23.72 -16.41 1.91
N MET A 11 -23.42 -15.96 0.69
CA MET A 11 -22.08 -16.10 0.13
C MET A 11 -21.12 -15.40 1.09
N THR A 12 -20.19 -16.16 1.67
CA THR A 12 -19.19 -15.60 2.56
C THR A 12 -18.34 -14.62 1.77
N GLU A 13 -18.43 -13.35 2.13
CA GLU A 13 -17.65 -12.27 1.54
C GLU A 13 -16.14 -12.55 1.73
N ARG A 14 -15.38 -12.52 0.65
CA ARG A 14 -13.91 -12.56 0.69
C ARG A 14 -13.37 -11.14 0.75
N LEU A 15 -12.69 -10.81 1.84
CA LEU A 15 -12.08 -9.50 2.04
C LEU A 15 -10.56 -9.60 1.83
N TYR A 16 -10.03 -8.77 0.96
CA TYR A 16 -8.60 -8.57 0.73
C TYR A 16 -8.22 -7.18 1.22
N LEU A 17 -7.04 -7.04 1.83
CA LEU A 17 -6.54 -5.76 2.31
C LEU A 17 -5.23 -5.40 1.63
N ALA A 18 -5.15 -4.16 1.14
CA ALA A 18 -3.91 -3.53 0.73
C ALA A 18 -3.56 -2.41 1.71
N ALA A 19 -2.89 -2.78 2.79
CA ALA A 19 -2.36 -1.84 3.75
C ALA A 19 -0.97 -1.34 3.29
N GLY A 20 -0.58 -0.16 3.74
CA GLY A 20 0.80 0.28 3.57
C GLY A 20 1.08 1.58 4.28
N MET A 21 2.32 1.78 4.70
CA MET A 21 2.79 3.06 5.20
C MET A 21 2.54 4.15 4.13
N PRO A 22 2.07 5.35 4.47
CA PRO A 22 1.93 6.42 3.49
C PRO A 22 3.22 6.60 2.70
N ARG A 23 3.11 6.70 1.36
CA ARG A 23 4.26 6.92 0.44
C ARG A 23 5.31 5.80 0.36
N SER A 24 4.94 4.57 0.75
CA SER A 24 5.80 3.36 0.66
C SER A 24 5.61 2.51 -0.61
N GLY A 25 5.00 3.05 -1.66
CA GLY A 25 4.62 2.24 -2.83
C GLY A 25 3.32 1.46 -2.65
N SER A 26 2.57 1.71 -1.57
CA SER A 26 1.29 1.04 -1.26
C SER A 26 0.24 1.12 -2.35
N THR A 27 0.20 2.20 -3.15
CA THR A 27 -0.70 2.30 -4.31
C THR A 27 -0.27 1.37 -5.46
N TRP A 28 1.03 1.18 -5.68
CA TRP A 28 1.51 0.19 -6.64
C TRP A 28 1.14 -1.22 -6.19
N LEU A 29 1.40 -1.54 -4.92
CA LEU A 29 1.09 -2.85 -4.33
C LEU A 29 -0.42 -3.14 -4.34
N TYR A 30 -1.25 -2.14 -4.03
CA TYR A 30 -2.71 -2.22 -4.17
C TYR A 30 -3.13 -2.56 -5.61
N ASN A 31 -2.56 -1.89 -6.62
CA ASN A 31 -2.92 -2.18 -8.01
C ASN A 31 -2.41 -3.54 -8.47
N ALA A 32 -1.22 -3.97 -8.03
CA ALA A 32 -0.69 -5.29 -8.33
C ALA A 32 -1.64 -6.38 -7.79
N LEU A 33 -2.07 -6.25 -6.54
CA LEU A 33 -3.05 -7.14 -5.92
C LEU A 33 -4.41 -7.05 -6.61
N ARG A 34 -4.90 -5.85 -6.93
CA ARG A 34 -6.18 -5.64 -7.63
C ARG A 34 -6.22 -6.36 -8.97
N LEU A 35 -5.18 -6.20 -9.79
CA LEU A 35 -5.09 -6.82 -11.11
C LEU A 35 -4.94 -8.34 -11.00
N ALA A 36 -4.17 -8.82 -10.02
CA ALA A 36 -4.05 -10.24 -9.72
C ALA A 36 -5.40 -10.86 -9.32
N LEU A 37 -6.14 -10.23 -8.42
CA LEU A 37 -7.45 -10.70 -7.97
C LEU A 37 -8.51 -10.63 -9.08
N ALA A 38 -8.51 -9.56 -9.89
CA ALA A 38 -9.45 -9.40 -11.00
C ALA A 38 -9.34 -10.54 -12.04
N SER A 39 -8.17 -11.19 -12.16
CA SER A 39 -8.00 -12.36 -13.02
C SER A 39 -8.78 -13.61 -12.54
N ARG A 40 -9.11 -13.68 -11.25
CA ARG A 40 -9.85 -14.80 -10.62
C ARG A 40 -11.27 -14.46 -10.19
N HIS A 41 -11.53 -13.19 -9.93
CA HIS A 41 -12.76 -12.70 -9.33
C HIS A 41 -13.38 -11.64 -10.25
N PRO A 42 -14.20 -12.05 -11.23
CA PRO A 42 -14.85 -11.12 -12.17
C PRO A 42 -15.75 -10.09 -11.48
N ASP A 43 -16.22 -10.37 -10.26
CA ASP A 43 -17.04 -9.49 -9.44
C ASP A 43 -16.24 -8.65 -8.44
N LEU A 44 -14.90 -8.64 -8.52
CA LEU A 44 -14.05 -7.87 -7.59
C LEU A 44 -14.47 -6.40 -7.54
N VAL A 45 -14.77 -5.93 -6.33
CA VAL A 45 -14.94 -4.51 -6.02
C VAL A 45 -13.75 -4.04 -5.20
N ALA A 46 -13.06 -3.00 -5.66
CA ALA A 46 -11.87 -2.48 -5.00
C ALA A 46 -11.99 -0.96 -4.74
N GLY A 47 -11.42 -0.47 -3.64
CA GLY A 47 -11.45 0.95 -3.34
C GLY A 47 -10.69 1.36 -2.07
N TRP A 48 -10.78 2.65 -1.76
CA TRP A 48 -10.26 3.22 -0.52
C TRP A 48 -11.22 2.93 0.65
N ILE A 49 -10.69 2.63 1.84
CA ILE A 49 -11.51 2.31 3.01
C ILE A 49 -12.51 3.41 3.37
N GLY A 50 -12.15 4.69 3.17
CA GLY A 50 -13.05 5.82 3.42
C GLY A 50 -14.28 5.85 2.52
N ASP A 51 -14.24 5.13 1.39
CA ASP A 51 -15.34 5.02 0.43
C ASP A 51 -16.10 3.69 0.55
N ALA A 52 -15.76 2.83 1.52
CA ALA A 52 -16.29 1.47 1.61
C ALA A 52 -17.83 1.41 1.65
N GLY A 53 -18.49 2.40 2.25
CA GLY A 53 -19.95 2.51 2.28
C GLY A 53 -20.62 2.86 0.95
N ARG A 54 -19.84 3.31 -0.05
CA ARG A 54 -20.30 3.64 -1.41
C ARG A 54 -19.96 2.56 -2.43
N LEU A 55 -19.13 1.59 -2.04
CA LEU A 55 -18.74 0.49 -2.93
C LEU A 55 -19.94 -0.43 -3.19
N PRO A 56 -20.14 -0.89 -4.45
CA PRO A 56 -21.18 -1.86 -4.77
C PRO A 56 -21.08 -3.14 -3.93
N ALA A 57 -22.22 -3.81 -3.74
CA ALA A 57 -22.21 -5.14 -3.14
C ALA A 57 -21.45 -6.12 -4.04
N SER A 58 -20.60 -6.96 -3.45
CA SER A 58 -19.79 -7.95 -4.15
C SER A 58 -19.42 -9.07 -3.18
N SER A 59 -19.17 -10.26 -3.73
CA SER A 59 -18.66 -11.39 -2.95
C SER A 59 -17.17 -11.29 -2.66
N THR A 60 -16.44 -10.45 -3.40
CA THR A 60 -15.00 -10.29 -3.28
C THR A 60 -14.64 -8.81 -3.26
N ARG A 61 -14.06 -8.35 -2.15
CA ARG A 61 -13.67 -6.95 -1.96
C ARG A 61 -12.18 -6.79 -1.73
N LEU A 62 -11.60 -5.72 -2.26
CA LEU A 62 -10.24 -5.28 -1.94
C LEU A 62 -10.28 -3.86 -1.39
N LEU A 63 -9.87 -3.67 -0.13
CA LEU A 63 -9.82 -2.35 0.49
C LEU A 63 -8.38 -1.90 0.70
N LYS A 64 -8.08 -0.66 0.28
CA LYS A 64 -6.81 0.01 0.59
C LYS A 64 -6.96 0.87 1.84
N LEU A 65 -5.96 0.82 2.72
CA LEU A 65 -5.92 1.58 3.97
C LEU A 65 -4.48 1.86 4.42
N HIS A 66 -4.32 2.77 5.38
CA HIS A 66 -3.03 3.11 5.99
C HIS A 66 -2.99 2.77 7.48
N GLU A 67 -4.06 3.11 8.19
CA GLU A 67 -4.22 2.84 9.62
C GLU A 67 -4.54 1.36 9.87
N PHE A 68 -4.10 0.85 11.02
CA PHE A 68 -4.43 -0.51 11.42
C PHE A 68 -5.86 -0.59 11.92
N ASP A 69 -6.62 -1.55 11.40
CA ASP A 69 -7.96 -1.89 11.87
C ASP A 69 -7.98 -3.37 12.25
N PRO A 70 -8.09 -3.70 13.55
CA PRO A 70 -8.02 -5.09 14.01
C PRO A 70 -9.18 -5.94 13.51
N GLU A 71 -10.35 -5.34 13.29
CA GLU A 71 -11.54 -6.08 12.86
C GLU A 71 -11.45 -6.41 11.36
N LEU A 72 -11.00 -5.46 10.54
CA LEU A 72 -10.73 -5.73 9.14
C LEU A 72 -9.60 -6.74 8.98
N ALA A 73 -8.50 -6.59 9.72
CA ALA A 73 -7.37 -7.53 9.67
C ALA A 73 -7.80 -8.96 10.01
N ARG A 74 -8.61 -9.13 11.07
CA ARG A 74 -9.14 -10.44 11.50
C ARG A 74 -10.05 -11.09 10.46
N ARG A 75 -10.78 -10.29 9.67
CA ARG A 75 -11.73 -10.76 8.65
C ARG A 75 -11.07 -10.97 7.28
N ALA A 76 -9.88 -10.42 7.06
CA ALA A 76 -9.21 -10.49 5.77
C ALA A 76 -8.82 -11.93 5.45
N SER A 77 -9.12 -12.35 4.22
CA SER A 77 -8.66 -13.60 3.64
C SER A 77 -7.21 -13.53 3.17
N PHE A 78 -6.73 -12.32 2.85
CA PHE A 78 -5.34 -12.06 2.49
C PHE A 78 -5.02 -10.57 2.66
N THR A 79 -3.88 -10.26 3.25
CA THR A 79 -3.42 -8.91 3.55
C THR A 79 -2.02 -8.68 3.00
N VAL A 80 -1.84 -7.57 2.28
CA VAL A 80 -0.52 -7.07 1.88
C VAL A 80 -0.17 -5.82 2.67
N TRP A 81 1.10 -5.67 3.03
CA TRP A 81 1.64 -4.49 3.70
C TRP A 81 2.87 -3.98 2.94
N SER A 82 2.99 -2.66 2.76
CA SER A 82 4.24 -2.05 2.31
C SER A 82 4.78 -1.06 3.33
N TYR A 83 6.10 -1.07 3.53
CA TYR A 83 6.80 -0.10 4.38
C TYR A 83 7.98 0.52 3.65
N ARG A 84 8.50 1.62 4.20
CA ARG A 84 9.61 2.41 3.66
C ARG A 84 10.40 3.01 4.82
N ASP A 85 11.61 3.50 4.56
CA ASP A 85 12.26 4.42 5.49
C ASP A 85 11.29 5.58 5.82
N PRO A 86 10.89 5.77 7.10
CA PRO A 86 9.90 6.77 7.46
C PRO A 86 10.37 8.19 7.17
N ARG A 87 11.68 8.46 7.14
CA ARG A 87 12.23 9.78 6.78
C ARG A 87 11.93 10.10 5.33
N ASP A 88 12.14 9.13 4.45
CA ASP A 88 11.83 9.24 3.03
C ASP A 88 10.32 9.34 2.77
N ALA A 89 9.51 8.60 3.56
CA ALA A 89 8.06 8.68 3.51
C ALA A 89 7.57 10.09 3.86
N LEU A 90 8.12 10.69 4.92
CA LEU A 90 7.85 12.08 5.31
C LEU A 90 8.26 13.08 4.24
N ALA A 91 9.50 12.99 3.74
CA ALA A 91 9.98 13.86 2.68
C ALA A 91 9.07 13.77 1.43
N SER A 92 8.59 12.56 1.10
CA SER A 92 7.63 12.34 0.02
C SER A 92 6.23 12.92 0.30
N LEU A 93 5.77 12.85 1.56
CA LEU A 93 4.49 13.46 1.98
C LEU A 93 4.55 14.98 1.87
N GLU A 94 5.62 15.59 2.37
CA GLU A 94 5.84 17.04 2.31
C GLU A 94 5.85 17.52 0.86
N ARG A 95 6.67 16.92 -0.02
CA ARG A 95 6.68 17.24 -1.47
C ARG A 95 5.30 17.11 -2.11
N LYS A 96 4.52 16.11 -1.68
CA LYS A 96 3.24 15.79 -2.32
C LYS A 96 2.11 16.71 -1.87
N PHE A 97 2.07 17.05 -0.59
CA PHE A 97 0.91 17.69 0.05
C PHE A 97 1.23 19.05 0.68
N GLY A 98 2.49 19.49 0.65
CA GLY A 98 2.94 20.76 1.23
C GLY A 98 2.75 20.84 2.74
N LYS A 99 2.65 19.68 3.43
CA LYS A 99 2.45 19.63 4.88
C LYS A 99 3.80 19.44 5.59
N PRO A 100 4.12 20.26 6.61
CA PRO A 100 5.34 20.09 7.38
C PRO A 100 5.44 18.69 7.98
N PRO A 101 6.60 18.03 7.89
CA PRO A 101 6.83 16.73 8.50
C PRO A 101 6.89 16.87 10.03
N THR A 102 6.45 15.83 10.74
CA THR A 102 6.40 15.81 12.22
C THR A 102 6.82 14.45 12.77
N LEU A 103 7.40 14.44 13.96
CA LEU A 103 7.77 13.19 14.65
C LEU A 103 6.55 12.29 14.91
N ARG A 104 5.39 12.89 15.23
CA ARG A 104 4.13 12.17 15.44
C ARG A 104 3.72 11.33 14.22
N GLN A 105 3.94 11.84 13.01
CA GLN A 105 3.64 11.05 11.80
C GLN A 105 4.52 9.80 11.72
N VAL A 106 5.79 9.87 12.14
CA VAL A 106 6.66 8.68 12.22
C VAL A 106 6.18 7.73 13.31
N ASP A 107 5.85 8.25 14.49
CA ASP A 107 5.28 7.45 15.58
C ASP A 107 4.05 6.66 15.10
N ASP A 108 3.14 7.31 14.37
CA ASP A 108 1.94 6.68 13.81
C ASP A 108 2.29 5.63 12.74
N MET A 109 3.21 5.94 11.82
CA MET A 109 3.66 5.01 10.78
C MET A 109 4.27 3.74 11.36
N LEU A 110 5.13 3.88 12.37
CA LEU A 110 5.85 2.75 12.97
C LEU A 110 4.94 1.93 13.89
N ARG A 111 3.98 2.57 14.59
CA ARG A 111 2.93 1.85 15.31
C ARG A 111 2.12 0.96 14.37
N TRP A 112 1.71 1.47 13.21
CA TRP A 112 0.97 0.67 12.24
C TRP A 112 1.83 -0.40 11.57
N ASP A 113 3.10 -0.12 11.31
CA ASP A 113 4.04 -1.11 10.78
C ASP A 113 4.18 -2.34 11.69
N GLU A 114 4.24 -2.14 13.01
CA GLU A 114 4.31 -3.24 13.98
C GLU A 114 3.09 -4.17 13.88
N HIS A 115 1.89 -3.59 13.79
CA HIS A 115 0.65 -4.37 13.69
C HIS A 115 0.51 -5.06 12.33
N TRP A 116 0.70 -4.32 11.23
CA TRP A 116 0.52 -4.86 9.89
C TRP A 116 1.56 -5.91 9.52
N THR A 117 2.83 -5.74 9.92
CA THR A 117 3.88 -6.72 9.64
C THR A 117 3.56 -8.09 10.27
N ARG A 118 2.90 -8.12 11.44
CA ARG A 118 2.49 -9.38 12.09
C ARG A 118 1.28 -10.05 11.44
N GLN A 119 0.46 -9.30 10.71
CA GLN A 119 -0.81 -9.77 10.15
C GLN A 119 -0.77 -9.98 8.63
N ALA A 120 0.21 -9.42 7.93
CA ALA A 120 0.28 -9.48 6.48
C ALA A 120 0.80 -10.83 5.98
N ASP A 121 0.13 -11.37 4.95
CA ASP A 121 0.57 -12.54 4.19
C ASP A 121 1.73 -12.22 3.25
N TYR A 122 1.86 -10.94 2.88
CA TYR A 122 2.95 -10.42 2.07
C TYR A 122 3.39 -9.03 2.53
N VAL A 123 4.69 -8.89 2.79
CA VAL A 123 5.30 -7.62 3.18
C VAL A 123 6.28 -7.17 2.11
N MET A 124 6.11 -5.93 1.63
CA MET A 124 6.97 -5.30 0.63
C MET A 124 7.74 -4.14 1.24
N ARG A 125 9.07 -4.25 1.27
CA ARG A 125 9.94 -3.11 1.51
C ARG A 125 10.05 -2.26 0.26
N TYR A 126 9.89 -0.94 0.41
CA TYR A 126 9.94 -0.01 -0.73
C TYR A 126 11.28 -0.03 -1.46
N GLU A 127 12.41 -0.13 -0.73
CA GLU A 127 13.73 -0.14 -1.34
C GLU A 127 13.93 -1.38 -2.22
N ASP A 128 13.51 -2.55 -1.75
CA ASP A 128 13.55 -3.79 -2.53
C ASP A 128 12.59 -3.74 -3.73
N PHE A 129 11.47 -3.03 -3.59
CA PHE A 129 10.56 -2.75 -4.70
C PHE A 129 11.18 -1.87 -5.77
N VAL A 130 11.86 -0.79 -5.40
CA VAL A 130 12.54 0.08 -6.36
C VAL A 130 13.64 -0.68 -7.09
N ALA A 131 14.38 -1.54 -6.39
CA ALA A 131 15.46 -2.34 -6.95
C ALA A 131 14.96 -3.47 -7.88
N ASP A 132 13.84 -4.11 -7.54
CA ASP A 132 13.35 -5.31 -8.23
C ASP A 132 11.81 -5.39 -8.25
N LYS A 133 11.17 -4.50 -9.03
CA LYS A 133 9.70 -4.46 -9.16
C LYS A 133 9.12 -5.80 -9.62
N ARG A 134 9.75 -6.41 -10.62
CA ARG A 134 9.27 -7.65 -11.23
C ARG A 134 9.34 -8.82 -10.26
N GLY A 135 10.42 -8.94 -9.49
CA GLY A 135 10.51 -9.96 -8.45
C GLY A 135 9.54 -9.71 -7.29
N GLN A 136 9.24 -8.46 -6.91
CA GLN A 136 8.16 -8.21 -5.94
C GLN A 136 6.80 -8.69 -6.48
N LEU A 137 6.50 -8.42 -7.75
CA LEU A 137 5.27 -8.91 -8.37
C LEU A 137 5.23 -10.45 -8.40
N ALA A 138 6.32 -11.10 -8.77
CA ALA A 138 6.41 -12.56 -8.78
C ALA A 138 6.17 -13.15 -7.38
N ARG A 139 6.81 -12.61 -6.34
CA ARG A 139 6.61 -13.04 -4.95
C ARG A 139 5.17 -12.85 -4.47
N LEU A 140 4.53 -11.73 -4.83
CA LEU A 140 3.12 -11.49 -4.52
C LEU A 140 2.23 -12.55 -5.18
N LEU A 141 2.43 -12.82 -6.48
CA LEU A 141 1.64 -13.80 -7.21
C LEU A 141 1.83 -15.22 -6.66
N GLU A 142 3.07 -15.59 -6.30
CA GLU A 142 3.37 -16.86 -5.62
C GLU A 142 2.60 -17.00 -4.31
N ARG A 143 2.56 -15.95 -3.47
CA ARG A 143 1.80 -15.94 -2.20
C ARG A 143 0.29 -16.07 -2.40
N LEU A 144 -0.23 -15.56 -3.51
CA LEU A 144 -1.62 -15.74 -3.93
C LEU A 144 -1.89 -17.11 -4.59
N GLY A 145 -0.87 -17.94 -4.77
CA GLY A 145 -0.95 -19.20 -5.51
C GLY A 145 -1.26 -19.00 -7.00
N LEU A 146 -0.86 -17.87 -7.58
CA LEU A 146 -1.08 -17.46 -8.98
C LEU A 146 0.18 -17.73 -9.80
N GLY A 147 0.26 -18.90 -10.44
CA GLY A 147 1.40 -19.31 -11.28
C GLY A 147 1.13 -19.30 -12.78
N GLU A 148 0.05 -18.65 -13.23
CA GLU A 148 -0.37 -18.69 -14.64
C GLU A 148 0.66 -18.05 -15.58
N ALA A 149 0.98 -18.77 -16.67
CA ALA A 149 1.92 -18.28 -17.67
C ALA A 149 1.46 -16.93 -18.25
N GLY A 150 2.38 -15.97 -18.26
CA GLY A 150 2.15 -14.62 -18.78
C GLY A 150 1.30 -13.69 -17.90
N LEU A 151 0.73 -14.16 -16.77
CA LEU A 151 -0.03 -13.28 -15.88
C LEU A 151 0.82 -12.14 -15.33
N ALA A 152 2.03 -12.44 -14.85
CA ALA A 152 2.96 -11.43 -14.35
C ALA A 152 3.26 -10.36 -15.40
N ALA A 153 3.53 -10.75 -16.64
CA ALA A 153 3.82 -9.82 -17.74
C ALA A 153 2.61 -8.93 -18.09
N ARG A 154 1.38 -9.49 -18.07
CA ARG A 154 0.16 -8.70 -18.26
C ARG A 154 -0.04 -7.68 -17.15
N ILE A 155 0.11 -8.09 -15.89
CA ILE A 155 -0.02 -7.19 -14.75
C ILE A 155 1.05 -6.11 -14.78
N GLU A 156 2.30 -6.45 -15.09
CA GLU A 156 3.41 -5.51 -15.24
C GLU A 156 3.06 -4.44 -16.29
N HIS A 157 2.60 -4.86 -17.47
CA HIS A 157 2.17 -3.94 -18.53
C HIS A 157 1.06 -2.98 -18.07
N GLU A 158 0.01 -3.50 -17.41
CA GLU A 158 -1.09 -2.67 -16.90
C GLU A 158 -0.62 -1.70 -15.81
N LEU A 159 0.32 -2.10 -14.95
CA LEU A 159 0.88 -1.26 -13.89
C LEU A 159 1.70 -0.09 -14.44
N GLU A 160 2.41 -0.30 -15.55
CA GLU A 160 3.19 0.76 -16.22
C GLU A 160 2.31 1.85 -16.82
N HIS A 161 1.09 1.50 -17.24
CA HIS A 161 0.14 2.42 -17.88
C HIS A 161 -0.92 2.97 -16.90
N ALA A 162 -0.95 2.47 -15.67
CA ALA A 162 -1.83 2.98 -14.63
C ALA A 162 -1.41 4.39 -14.19
N SER A 163 -2.35 5.33 -14.24
CA SER A 163 -2.16 6.70 -13.83
C SER A 163 -3.45 7.32 -13.31
N TYR A 164 -3.41 8.60 -12.92
CA TYR A 164 -4.63 9.36 -12.65
C TYR A 164 -5.47 9.57 -13.92
N ASP A 165 -4.82 9.67 -15.09
CA ASP A 165 -5.46 9.98 -16.36
C ASP A 165 -5.94 8.74 -17.12
N SER A 166 -5.73 7.54 -16.57
CA SER A 166 -6.28 6.29 -17.07
C SER A 166 -7.81 6.35 -17.21
N GLN A 167 -8.35 5.47 -18.06
CA GLN A 167 -9.79 5.37 -18.27
C GLN A 167 -10.51 4.91 -17.00
N GLY A 168 -11.59 5.61 -16.62
CA GLY A 168 -12.42 5.24 -15.48
C GLY A 168 -12.93 6.44 -14.67
N PRO A 169 -13.70 6.16 -13.61
CA PRO A 169 -14.20 7.19 -12.71
C PRO A 169 -13.06 7.82 -11.91
N ARG A 170 -13.18 9.12 -11.69
CA ARG A 170 -12.20 9.96 -11.01
C ARG A 170 -12.89 11.12 -10.31
N ASN A 171 -12.33 11.53 -9.19
CA ASN A 171 -12.75 12.73 -8.47
C ASN A 171 -11.64 13.79 -8.47
N ALA A 172 -11.86 14.88 -7.75
CA ALA A 172 -10.92 16.00 -7.65
C ALA A 172 -9.54 15.59 -7.07
N HIS A 173 -9.47 14.48 -6.34
CA HIS A 173 -8.29 14.07 -5.60
C HIS A 173 -7.56 12.89 -6.25
N TYR A 174 -8.27 11.86 -6.70
CA TYR A 174 -7.68 10.61 -7.24
C TYR A 174 -8.59 9.91 -8.25
N HIS A 175 -8.00 8.98 -9.00
CA HIS A 175 -8.71 8.01 -9.83
C HIS A 175 -9.33 6.93 -8.94
N GLU A 176 -10.64 6.68 -9.03
CA GLU A 176 -11.37 5.90 -8.03
C GLU A 176 -11.02 4.40 -8.06
N VAL A 177 -10.68 3.86 -9.23
CA VAL A 177 -10.21 2.46 -9.35
C VAL A 177 -8.74 2.28 -8.93
N THR A 178 -7.82 3.06 -9.50
CA THR A 178 -6.37 2.88 -9.29
C THR A 178 -5.85 3.56 -8.03
N LEU A 179 -6.64 4.46 -7.43
CA LEU A 179 -6.29 5.29 -6.27
C LEU A 179 -5.03 6.16 -6.50
N MET A 180 -4.71 6.42 -7.77
CA MET A 180 -3.61 7.29 -8.14
C MET A 180 -4.05 8.75 -8.13
N HIS A 181 -3.18 9.61 -7.62
CA HIS A 181 -3.34 11.07 -7.66
C HIS A 181 -2.62 11.63 -8.89
N ARG A 182 -2.97 12.83 -9.38
CA ARG A 182 -2.13 13.54 -10.35
C ARG A 182 -0.72 13.71 -9.80
N GLY A 183 0.32 13.41 -10.58
CA GLY A 183 1.71 13.43 -10.07
C GLY A 183 1.88 12.51 -8.85
N HIS A 184 1.41 11.26 -8.95
CA HIS A 184 1.43 10.30 -7.84
C HIS A 184 2.85 9.97 -7.39
N VAL A 185 3.71 9.72 -8.36
CA VAL A 185 5.15 9.55 -8.20
C VAL A 185 5.79 10.93 -8.27
N THR A 186 6.55 11.30 -7.24
CA THR A 186 7.25 12.59 -7.16
C THR A 186 8.72 12.42 -7.54
N ASP A 187 9.50 11.78 -6.67
CA ASP A 187 10.94 11.57 -6.87
C ASP A 187 11.31 10.09 -7.03
N GLY A 188 10.63 9.18 -6.30
CA GLY A 188 10.84 7.73 -6.42
C GLY A 188 12.19 7.20 -5.91
N ARG A 189 13.15 8.08 -5.60
CA ARG A 189 14.49 7.73 -5.09
C ARG A 189 14.48 7.31 -3.62
N VAL A 190 15.46 6.48 -3.26
CA VAL A 190 15.78 6.09 -1.88
C VAL A 190 16.76 7.10 -1.27
N GLY A 191 16.51 7.53 -0.03
CA GLY A 191 17.35 8.50 0.68
C GLY A 191 17.14 9.95 0.24
N SER A 192 15.99 10.25 -0.38
CA SER A 192 15.54 11.60 -0.74
C SER A 192 15.30 12.52 0.44
N TRP A 193 15.24 11.97 1.65
CA TRP A 193 15.13 12.74 2.89
C TRP A 193 16.38 13.57 3.20
N ARG A 194 17.55 13.16 2.70
CA ARG A 194 18.82 13.87 2.93
C ARG A 194 18.75 15.26 2.30
N GLY A 195 18.94 16.28 3.13
CA GLY A 195 18.89 17.68 2.70
C GLY A 195 17.48 18.22 2.46
N GLN A 196 16.42 17.44 2.76
CA GLN A 196 15.04 17.93 2.73
C GLN A 196 14.44 18.03 4.13
N LEU A 197 14.65 17.03 4.98
CA LEU A 197 14.13 17.12 6.35
C LEU A 197 14.97 18.09 7.17
N ASP A 198 14.28 18.80 8.07
CA ASP A 198 14.92 19.56 9.14
C ASP A 198 15.83 18.65 9.97
N ARG A 199 17.02 19.14 10.31
CA ARG A 199 18.07 18.35 10.99
C ARG A 199 17.68 17.98 12.41
N ASP A 200 16.97 18.84 13.13
CA ASP A 200 16.53 18.54 14.49
C ASP A 200 15.43 17.48 14.47
N LEU A 201 14.50 17.57 13.51
CA LEU A 201 13.52 16.51 13.28
C LEU A 201 14.18 15.18 12.90
N GLU A 202 15.14 15.20 11.99
CA GLU A 202 15.89 14.02 11.56
C GLU A 202 16.58 13.34 12.75
N ARG A 203 17.27 14.12 13.59
CA ARG A 203 17.90 13.66 14.83
C ARG A 203 16.88 13.05 15.79
N ALA A 204 15.76 13.74 16.02
CA ALA A 204 14.71 13.24 16.88
C ALA A 204 14.11 11.90 16.40
N ILE A 205 13.95 11.73 15.07
CA ILE A 205 13.51 10.46 14.47
C ILE A 205 14.53 9.36 14.74
N VAL A 206 15.82 9.62 14.48
CA VAL A 206 16.89 8.64 14.69
C VAL A 206 16.99 8.27 16.17
N GLU A 207 17.04 9.23 17.09
CA GLU A 207 17.14 8.98 18.53
C GLU A 207 15.98 8.14 19.05
N ARG A 208 14.74 8.50 18.68
CA ARG A 208 13.55 7.81 19.17
C ARG A 208 13.36 6.43 18.54
N HIS A 209 13.67 6.27 17.26
CA HIS A 209 13.33 5.06 16.50
C HIS A 209 14.55 4.27 16.02
N ARG A 210 15.74 4.53 16.58
CA ARG A 210 16.99 3.84 16.27
C ARG A 210 16.84 2.32 16.18
N PRO A 211 16.17 1.63 17.14
CA PRO A 211 16.06 0.16 17.07
C PRO A 211 15.31 -0.32 15.82
N TRP A 212 14.22 0.37 15.43
CA TRP A 212 13.44 0.01 14.24
C TRP A 212 14.25 0.27 12.96
N LEU A 213 14.97 1.38 12.90
CA LEU A 213 15.80 1.76 11.75
C LEU A 213 16.94 0.73 11.54
N LEU A 214 17.69 0.42 12.60
CA LEU A 214 18.78 -0.56 12.57
C LEU A 214 18.28 -1.95 12.20
N ALA A 215 17.16 -2.40 12.77
CA ALA A 215 16.57 -3.71 12.48
C ALA A 215 16.17 -3.89 11.00
N ARG A 216 15.99 -2.79 10.26
CA ARG A 216 15.67 -2.79 8.81
C ARG A 216 16.85 -2.34 7.94
N GLY A 217 18.04 -2.19 8.52
CA GLY A 217 19.25 -1.79 7.81
C GLY A 217 19.19 -0.37 7.25
N TYR A 218 18.45 0.53 7.92
CA TYR A 218 18.48 1.96 7.62
C TYR A 218 19.61 2.63 8.42
N GLU A 219 20.29 3.60 7.79
CA GLU A 219 21.41 4.31 8.42
C GLU A 219 20.99 5.17 9.61
N THR A 220 21.84 5.22 10.65
CA THR A 220 21.63 6.01 11.86
C THR A 220 22.83 6.87 12.27
N ASP A 221 24.03 6.61 11.74
CA ASP A 221 25.28 7.09 12.33
C ASP A 221 25.84 8.35 11.65
N HIS A 222 25.20 8.84 10.60
CA HIS A 222 25.61 10.04 9.86
C HIS A 222 25.36 11.35 10.63
N LEU A 223 24.75 11.27 11.81
CA LEU A 223 24.54 12.40 12.73
C LEU A 223 25.59 12.47 13.85
N GLU A 224 26.51 11.50 13.94
CA GLU A 224 27.51 11.40 15.01
C GLU A 224 28.86 12.04 14.63
N GLN A 225 28.98 12.63 13.42
CA GLN A 225 30.24 13.13 12.85
C GLN A 225 30.38 14.68 12.86
N GLU A 226 29.56 15.40 13.62
CA GLU A 226 29.61 16.86 13.80
C GLU A 226 29.66 17.24 15.28
#